data_AF-A0A7C9E4W2-F1
#
_entry.id   AF-A0A7C9E4W2-F1
#
_cell.length_a   1.000
_cell.length_b   1.000
_cell.length_c   1.000
_cell.angle_alpha   90.00
_cell.angle_beta   90.00
_cell.angle_gamma   90.00
#
_symmetry.space_group_name_H-M   'P 1'
#
loop_
_entity.id
_entity.type
_entity.pdbx_description
1 polymer ?
#
loop_
_entity_poly.entity_id
_entity_poly.type
_entity_poly.pdbx_seq_one_letter_code
_entity_poly.pdbx_strand_id
1 'polypeptide(L)'
;MEPRVGNKYRLGRKIGSGSFGEIYLGTNIQTNEDVAIKLENVKTKHPQLLYESKLYRILQGGTGIPNVRWFGVEGDYNVLVMDLLGPSLEDLFNFCSRK
;
A
#
# COMPACT_ATOMS: atom_id res chain seq x y z
N MET A 1 -12.18 -0.08 18.46
CA MET A 1 -11.06 -1.00 18.18
C MET A 1 -10.22 -0.39 17.08
N GLU A 2 -8.90 -0.42 17.19
CA GLU A 2 -8.03 0.01 16.08
C GLU A 2 -8.19 -0.97 14.90
N PRO A 3 -8.46 -0.49 13.68
CA PRO A 3 -8.61 -1.35 12.52
C PRO A 3 -7.31 -2.11 12.22
N ARG A 4 -7.44 -3.41 11.92
CA ARG A 4 -6.32 -4.32 11.64
C ARG A 4 -6.54 -5.03 10.31
N VAL A 5 -5.43 -5.35 9.65
CA VAL A 5 -5.37 -6.08 8.38
C VAL A 5 -4.51 -7.32 8.55
N GLY A 6 -4.98 -8.48 8.08
CA GLY A 6 -4.22 -9.73 8.09
C GLY A 6 -3.76 -10.15 9.49
N ASN A 7 -4.45 -9.70 10.54
CA ASN A 7 -4.10 -9.85 11.96
C ASN A 7 -2.68 -9.44 12.36
N LYS A 8 -1.96 -8.72 11.50
CA LYS A 8 -0.54 -8.36 11.70
C LYS A 8 -0.27 -6.87 11.55
N TYR A 9 -1.13 -6.14 10.85
CA TYR A 9 -0.89 -4.74 10.53
C TYR A 9 -2.01 -3.88 11.10
N ARG A 10 -1.62 -2.85 11.87
CA ARG A 10 -2.53 -1.78 12.28
C ARG A 10 -2.70 -0.81 11.12
N LEU A 11 -3.93 -0.47 10.77
CA LEU A 11 -4.23 0.56 9.79
C LEU A 11 -4.17 1.94 10.46
N GLY A 12 -3.36 2.85 9.92
CA GLY A 12 -3.16 4.20 10.41
C GLY A 12 -3.85 5.26 9.56
N ARG A 13 -3.22 6.44 9.45
CA ARG A 13 -3.76 7.57 8.66
C ARG A 13 -3.65 7.32 7.16
N LYS A 14 -4.59 7.87 6.38
CA LYS A 14 -4.48 7.96 4.93
C LYS A 14 -3.28 8.82 4.56
N ILE A 15 -2.46 8.36 3.62
CA ILE A 15 -1.26 9.06 3.13
C ILE A 15 -1.33 9.35 1.63
N GLY A 16 -2.26 8.73 0.91
CA GLY A 16 -2.44 8.98 -0.50
C GLY A 16 -3.72 8.37 -1.03
N SER A 17 -4.02 8.68 -2.29
CA SER A 17 -5.07 8.05 -3.07
C SER A 17 -4.69 8.10 -4.53
N GLY A 18 -5.15 7.12 -5.29
CA GLY A 18 -5.02 7.09 -6.74
C GLY A 18 -6.29 6.58 -7.40
N SER A 19 -6.22 6.37 -8.71
CA SER A 19 -7.37 5.92 -9.52
C SER A 19 -7.95 4.58 -9.08
N PHE A 20 -7.17 3.74 -8.39
CA PHE A 20 -7.51 2.35 -8.07
C PHE A 20 -7.64 2.09 -6.58
N GLY A 21 -7.70 3.14 -5.75
CA GLY A 21 -7.91 3.00 -4.32
C GLY A 21 -7.20 4.02 -3.45
N GLU A 22 -7.17 3.70 -2.17
CA GLU A 22 -6.60 4.54 -1.13
C GLU A 22 -5.33 3.91 -0.56
N ILE A 23 -4.40 4.75 -0.11
CA ILE A 23 -3.14 4.31 0.49
C ILE A 23 -3.09 4.86 1.91
N TYR A 24 -2.82 3.97 2.86
CA TYR A 24 -2.72 4.25 4.27
C TYR A 24 -1.33 3.91 4.78
N LEU A 25 -0.85 4.71 5.74
CA LEU A 25 0.25 4.29 6.60
C LEU A 25 -0.27 3.17 7.49
N GLY A 26 0.49 2.08 7.60
CA GLY A 26 0.24 1.02 8.56
C GLY A 26 1.49 0.71 9.35
N THR A 27 1.33 -0.10 10.40
CA THR A 27 2.44 -0.54 11.24
C THR A 27 2.29 -2.02 11.55
N ASN A 28 3.35 -2.80 11.35
CA ASN A 28 3.40 -4.19 11.79
C ASN A 28 3.40 -4.25 13.33
N ILE A 29 2.42 -4.91 13.93
CA ILE A 29 2.20 -4.90 15.38
C ILE A 29 3.25 -5.70 16.16
N GLN A 30 4.00 -6.58 15.50
CA GLN A 30 5.04 -7.39 16.13
C GLN A 30 6.40 -6.70 16.09
N THR A 31 6.73 -6.06 14.97
CA THR A 31 8.05 -5.45 14.73
C THR A 31 8.07 -3.93 14.91
N ASN A 32 6.90 -3.29 14.97
CA ASN A 32 6.73 -1.83 14.87
C ASN A 32 7.29 -1.23 13.56
N GLU A 33 7.50 -2.03 12.52
CA GLU A 33 7.92 -1.57 11.20
C GLU A 33 6.74 -0.89 10.49
N ASP A 34 6.96 0.32 9.95
CA ASP A 34 5.97 1.01 9.15
C ASP A 34 5.86 0.41 7.74
N VAL A 35 4.63 0.36 7.23
CA VAL A 35 4.27 -0.23 5.94
C VAL A 35 3.28 0.65 5.20
N ALA A 36 3.19 0.50 3.88
CA ALA A 36 2.10 1.05 3.09
C ALA A 36 0.99 0.00 2.92
N ILE A 37 -0.26 0.40 3.16
CA ILE A 37 -1.45 -0.44 2.99
C ILE A 37 -2.32 0.18 1.90
N LYS A 38 -2.45 -0.51 0.77
CA LYS A 38 -3.31 -0.12 -0.35
C LYS A 38 -4.63 -0.89 -0.27
N LEU A 39 -5.74 -0.15 -0.33
CA LEU A 39 -7.10 -0.68 -0.27
C LEU A 39 -7.84 -0.41 -1.58
N GLU A 40 -8.42 -1.46 -2.16
CA GLU A 40 -9.26 -1.40 -3.35
C GLU A 40 -10.61 -2.06 -3.03
N ASN A 41 -11.72 -1.38 -3.29
CA ASN A 41 -13.05 -1.96 -3.09
C ASN A 41 -13.28 -3.10 -4.08
N VAL A 42 -13.71 -4.27 -3.60
CA VAL A 42 -13.93 -5.47 -4.45
C VAL A 42 -14.99 -5.26 -5.53
N LYS A 43 -15.88 -4.28 -5.37
CA LYS A 43 -16.97 -3.93 -6.30
C LYS A 43 -16.53 -2.92 -7.36
N THR A 44 -15.26 -2.51 -7.39
CA THR A 44 -14.76 -1.63 -8.46
C THR A 44 -14.94 -2.27 -9.84
N LYS A 45 -15.23 -1.45 -10.85
CA LYS A 45 -15.47 -1.92 -12.22
C LYS A 45 -14.25 -2.63 -12.83
N HIS A 46 -13.05 -2.24 -12.40
CA HIS A 46 -11.78 -2.74 -12.94
C HIS A 46 -10.82 -3.04 -11.78
N PRO A 47 -10.96 -4.19 -11.09
CA PRO A 47 -10.08 -4.54 -9.98
C PRO A 47 -8.69 -4.92 -10.51
N GLN A 48 -7.66 -4.31 -9.93
CA GLN A 48 -6.28 -4.43 -10.39
C GLN A 48 -5.31 -4.84 -9.28
N LEU A 49 -5.69 -4.66 -8.00
CA LEU A 49 -4.76 -4.83 -6.88
C LEU A 49 -4.22 -6.26 -6.75
N LEU A 50 -5.03 -7.27 -7.08
CA LEU A 50 -4.57 -8.67 -7.14
C LEU A 50 -3.49 -8.86 -8.20
N TYR A 51 -3.71 -8.33 -9.41
CA TYR A 51 -2.75 -8.44 -10.51
C TYR A 51 -1.44 -7.69 -10.18
N GLU A 52 -1.56 -6.48 -9.65
CA GLU A 52 -0.43 -5.70 -9.14
C GLU A 52 0.39 -6.47 -8.09
N SER A 53 -0.28 -7.13 -7.13
CA SER A 53 0.42 -7.95 -6.12
C SER A 53 1.22 -9.10 -6.73
N LYS A 54 0.73 -9.72 -7.82
CA LYS A 54 1.44 -10.79 -8.54
C LYS A 54 2.63 -10.23 -9.30
N LEU A 55 2.48 -9.07 -9.96
CA LEU A 55 3.57 -8.42 -10.67
C LEU A 55 4.72 -8.04 -9.74
N TYR A 56 4.44 -7.44 -8.58
CA TYR A 56 5.48 -7.13 -7.61
C TYR A 56 6.24 -8.37 -7.13
N ARG A 57 5.56 -9.51 -6.96
CA ARG A 57 6.22 -10.77 -6.59
C ARG A 57 7.14 -11.30 -7.69
N ILE A 58 6.77 -11.11 -8.97
CA ILE A 58 7.63 -11.50 -10.11
C ILE A 58 8.87 -10.60 -10.20
N LEU A 59 8.70 -9.30 -9.94
CA LEU A 59 9.76 -8.29 -10.01
C LEU A 59 10.61 -8.22 -8.73
N GLN A 60 10.29 -9.04 -7.73
CA GLN A 60 10.93 -9.00 -6.42
C GLN A 60 12.45 -9.26 -6.55
N GLY A 61 13.24 -8.48 -5.81
CA GLY A 61 14.71 -8.52 -5.87
C GLY A 61 15.32 -7.56 -6.90
N GLY A 62 14.50 -6.93 -7.75
CA GLY A 62 14.95 -5.85 -8.62
C GLY A 62 15.26 -4.55 -7.87
N THR A 63 16.28 -3.82 -8.31
CA THR A 63 16.65 -2.52 -7.75
C THR A 63 15.48 -1.53 -7.84
N GLY A 64 15.08 -0.95 -6.71
CA GLY A 64 13.99 0.02 -6.64
C GLY A 64 12.58 -0.59 -6.69
N ILE A 65 12.44 -1.91 -6.60
CA ILE A 65 11.14 -2.59 -6.53
C ILE A 65 10.75 -2.85 -5.07
N PRO A 66 9.61 -2.34 -4.58
CA PRO A 66 9.16 -2.59 -3.22
C PRO A 66 8.68 -4.04 -3.02
N ASN A 67 8.88 -4.58 -1.82
CA ASN A 67 8.45 -5.92 -1.48
C ASN A 67 6.98 -5.97 -1.07
N VAL A 68 6.28 -7.02 -1.50
CA VAL A 68 4.95 -7.36 -0.99
C VAL A 68 5.11 -8.12 0.33
N ARG A 69 4.57 -7.57 1.41
CA ARG A 69 4.55 -8.20 2.74
C ARG A 69 3.33 -9.10 2.89
N TRP A 70 2.18 -8.70 2.36
CA TRP A 70 0.95 -9.47 2.43
C TRP A 70 -0.07 -9.00 1.38
N PHE A 71 -0.91 -9.91 0.92
CA PHE A 71 -2.09 -9.59 0.12
C PHE A 71 -3.25 -10.47 0.57
N GLY A 72 -4.46 -9.93 0.61
CA GLY A 72 -5.67 -10.68 0.91
C GLY A 72 -6.95 -9.86 0.75
N VAL A 73 -8.08 -10.49 1.01
CA VAL A 73 -9.41 -9.86 0.98
C VAL A 73 -9.91 -9.75 2.41
N GLU A 74 -10.29 -8.55 2.83
CA GLU A 74 -10.81 -8.24 4.17
C GLU A 74 -12.12 -7.47 4.00
N GLY A 75 -13.25 -8.12 4.31
CA GLY A 75 -14.58 -7.57 4.05
C GLY A 75 -14.80 -7.24 2.57
N ASP A 76 -15.16 -5.98 2.30
CA ASP A 76 -15.41 -5.47 0.94
C ASP A 76 -14.14 -4.92 0.25
N TYR A 77 -12.93 -5.25 0.73
CA TYR A 77 -11.69 -4.71 0.20
C TYR A 77 -10.66 -5.79 -0.16
N ASN A 78 -10.06 -5.64 -1.35
CA ASN A 78 -8.73 -6.18 -1.63
C ASN A 78 -7.70 -5.31 -0.91
N VAL A 79 -6.72 -5.94 -0.28
CA VAL A 79 -5.73 -5.26 0.54
C VAL A 79 -4.33 -5.73 0.20
N LEU A 80 -3.44 -4.79 -0.10
CA LEU A 80 -2.03 -5.02 -0.37
C LEU A 80 -1.19 -4.29 0.67
N VAL A 81 -0.36 -5.04 1.39
CA VAL A 81 0.62 -4.51 2.34
C VAL A 81 2.00 -4.64 1.72
N MET A 82 2.74 -3.54 1.67
CA MET A 82 4.05 -3.44 1.04
C MET A 82 4.98 -2.49 1.80
N ASP A 83 6.25 -2.47 1.39
CA ASP A 83 7.23 -1.53 1.93
C ASP A 83 6.73 -0.08 1.86
N LEU A 84 6.90 0.67 2.96
CA LEU A 84 6.67 2.11 2.94
C LEU A 84 7.87 2.79 2.25
N LEU A 85 7.57 3.67 1.29
CA LEU A 85 8.57 4.47 0.58
C LEU A 85 8.49 5.95 0.98
N GLY A 86 9.48 6.72 0.55
CA GLY A 86 9.50 8.17 0.73
C GLY A 86 8.49 8.93 -0.14
N PRO A 87 8.58 10.27 -0.16
CA PRO A 87 7.74 11.12 -0.99
C PRO A 87 7.87 10.78 -2.48
N SER A 88 6.80 11.01 -3.24
CA SER A 88 6.85 10.88 -4.70
C SER A 88 7.70 11.99 -5.33
N LEU A 89 8.13 11.80 -6.57
CA LEU A 89 8.84 12.85 -7.31
C LEU A 89 7.98 14.11 -7.49
N GLU A 90 6.66 13.98 -7.62
CA GLU A 90 5.76 15.13 -7.70
C GLU A 90 5.72 15.89 -6.36
N ASP A 91 5.73 15.18 -5.23
CA ASP A 91 5.81 15.81 -3.90
C ASP A 91 7.12 16.59 -3.76
N LEU A 92 8.24 15.99 -4.18
CA LEU A 92 9.56 16.63 -4.15
C LEU A 92 9.62 17.83 -5.10
N PHE A 93 9.03 17.74 -6.29
CA PHE A 93 8.99 18.85 -7.24
C PHE A 93 8.16 20.02 -6.69
N ASN A 94 7.04 19.74 -6.03
CA ASN A 94 6.24 20.75 -5.34
C ASN A 94 7.00 21.35 -4.14
N PHE A 95 7.76 20.53 -3.39
CA PHE A 95 8.65 21.01 -2.33
C PHE A 95 9.70 22.00 -2.87
N CYS A 96 10.23 21.75 -4.08
CA CYS A 96 11.14 22.66 -4.78
C CYS A 96 10.46 23.89 -5.41
N SER A 97 9.18 24.16 -5.10
CA SER A 97 8.41 25.23 -5.73
C SER A 97 8.35 25.11 -7.26
N ARG A 98 8.37 23.87 -7.77
CA ARG A 98 8.33 23.54 -9.21
C ARG A 98 9.49 24.12 -10.02
N LYS A 99 10.66 24.25 -9.39
CA LYS A 99 11.92 24.69 -10.01
C LYS A 99 12.88 23.52 -10.21
#